data_AF-A0A1M6RQI2-F1
#
_entry.id   AF-A0A1M6RQI2-F1
#
_cell.length_a   1.000
_cell.length_b   1.000
_cell.length_c   1.000
_cell.angle_alpha   90.00
_cell.angle_beta   90.00
_cell.angle_gamma   90.00
#
_symmetry.space_group_name_H-M   'P 1'
#
loop_
_entity.id
_entity.type
_entity.pdbx_description
1 polymer ?
#
loop_
_entity_poly.entity_id
_entity_poly.type
_entity_poly.pdbx_seq_one_letter_code
_entity_poly.pdbx_strand_id
1 'polypeptide(L)'
;MQQQANAFAKSASRRSILRAGLVGPGLIGAGLLTNALPSRSFARDTELTEGDIAILRFLCALEIIETDLWQQYNELGGIPDAEVPGGSGSSLYQGALNNIDNDMSQYIHDNTDDEFSHFTFLNAYLESKNAAPVNLDKFRTLPSSRATGAQQIGRLTNLMLLTIDTSWWTRYRSSTLNPDFGDTFAQAVPGLSNGQFPAIPRSDADLQPTNHIQAIANTAAFHFGTIEQGGSSLYPSLAQRVSNVEVLRILLSIGPTETMHFQVWHDKAGNAKPITDPTNGLTFPNLGVAGISEDLQANLIMPEPTIFLNRRFPPCSIIRPTETKGAAMGAVRALSADGLFIGQSPGFFTLLHQLANEADEARREV
;
A
#
# COMPACT_ATOMS: atom_id res chain seq x y z
N MET A 1 52.24 -31.21 -19.24
CA MET A 1 51.89 -30.94 -17.82
C MET A 1 51.43 -29.49 -17.75
N GLN A 2 50.12 -29.26 -17.91
CA GLN A 2 49.17 -28.83 -16.86
C GLN A 2 49.39 -27.37 -16.40
N GLN A 3 48.59 -26.41 -16.88
CA GLN A 3 47.29 -25.93 -16.33
C GLN A 3 47.42 -24.97 -15.14
N GLN A 4 47.11 -23.66 -15.33
CA GLN A 4 46.07 -22.87 -14.64
C GLN A 4 46.35 -21.34 -14.61
N ALA A 5 45.25 -20.58 -14.75
CA ALA A 5 44.96 -19.22 -14.24
C ALA A 5 45.62 -17.98 -14.89
N ASN A 6 44.86 -17.31 -15.78
CA ASN A 6 44.24 -15.99 -15.49
C ASN A 6 43.70 -15.34 -16.77
N ALA A 7 42.42 -15.57 -17.05
CA ALA A 7 41.67 -14.85 -18.08
C ALA A 7 40.37 -14.31 -17.48
N PHE A 8 40.47 -13.23 -16.69
CA PHE A 8 39.34 -12.37 -16.33
C PHE A 8 39.86 -10.97 -16.00
N ALA A 9 39.86 -10.08 -16.99
CA ALA A 9 39.96 -8.64 -16.76
C ALA A 9 39.43 -7.88 -17.99
N LYS A 10 38.15 -7.52 -17.96
CA LYS A 10 37.65 -6.25 -18.49
C LYS A 10 36.23 -6.04 -17.99
N SER A 11 36.14 -5.34 -16.85
CA SER A 11 34.90 -4.84 -16.30
C SER A 11 34.32 -3.80 -17.27
N ALA A 12 33.07 -3.99 -17.69
CA ALA A 12 32.30 -2.95 -18.33
C ALA A 12 31.75 -2.03 -17.22
N SER A 13 32.29 -0.82 -17.14
CA SER A 13 31.87 0.20 -16.18
C SER A 13 30.54 0.83 -16.62
N ARG A 14 29.61 0.98 -15.66
CA ARG A 14 28.28 1.62 -15.81
C ARG A 14 28.32 3.05 -16.41
N ARG A 15 29.49 3.65 -16.62
CA ARG A 15 29.67 4.98 -17.26
C ARG A 15 29.62 4.99 -18.79
N SER A 16 29.66 3.85 -19.49
CA SER A 16 29.60 3.87 -20.97
C SER A 16 28.18 4.08 -21.53
N ILE A 17 27.14 3.76 -20.76
CA ILE A 17 25.74 3.83 -21.20
C ILE A 17 25.20 5.27 -21.16
N LEU A 18 25.75 6.13 -20.30
CA LEU A 18 25.36 7.55 -20.20
C LEU A 18 26.02 8.48 -21.24
N ARG A 19 26.90 7.95 -22.12
CA ARG A 19 27.54 8.76 -23.19
C ARG A 19 26.86 8.64 -24.56
N ALA A 20 25.83 7.81 -24.71
CA ALA A 20 25.07 7.70 -25.95
C ALA A 20 23.87 8.68 -26.05
N GLY A 21 23.65 9.54 -25.04
CA GLY A 21 22.46 10.41 -24.95
C GLY A 21 22.73 11.89 -24.67
N LEU A 22 23.93 12.41 -24.96
CA LEU A 22 24.25 13.83 -24.77
C LEU A 22 24.48 14.52 -26.13
N VAL A 23 23.41 14.98 -26.76
CA VAL A 23 23.46 16.07 -27.74
C VAL A 23 22.99 17.34 -27.01
N GLY A 24 23.86 18.34 -26.97
CA GLY A 24 23.77 19.53 -26.13
C GLY A 24 22.71 20.57 -26.53
N PRO A 25 22.67 21.71 -25.81
CA PRO A 25 21.51 22.59 -25.73
C PRO A 25 21.44 23.59 -26.89
N GLY A 26 20.23 23.76 -27.43
CA GLY A 26 19.83 24.91 -28.25
C GLY A 26 19.71 24.63 -29.74
N LEU A 27 18.48 24.33 -30.20
CA LEU A 27 17.81 24.92 -31.37
C LEU A 27 16.46 24.21 -31.63
N ILE A 28 15.48 25.01 -32.02
CA ILE A 28 14.09 24.68 -32.29
C ILE A 28 13.95 23.57 -33.34
N GLY A 29 13.02 22.65 -33.13
CA GLY A 29 12.64 21.63 -34.11
C GLY A 29 11.29 20.99 -33.79
N ALA A 30 10.20 21.74 -33.94
CA ALA A 30 8.87 21.16 -34.11
C ALA A 30 8.87 20.31 -35.39
N GLY A 31 8.95 18.99 -35.25
CA GLY A 31 8.89 18.08 -36.38
C GLY A 31 9.77 16.86 -36.19
N LEU A 32 9.33 15.92 -35.33
CA LEU A 32 9.76 14.51 -35.37
C LEU A 32 8.86 13.60 -34.50
N LEU A 33 7.55 13.88 -34.41
CA LEU A 33 6.55 12.99 -33.80
C LEU A 33 5.38 12.68 -34.75
N THR A 34 5.62 12.69 -36.06
CA THR A 34 4.65 12.21 -37.06
C THR A 34 5.26 11.07 -37.86
N ASN A 35 5.72 10.04 -37.16
CA ASN A 35 5.65 8.70 -37.71
C ASN A 35 4.74 7.94 -36.76
N ALA A 36 3.50 7.78 -37.18
CA ALA A 36 2.57 6.83 -36.62
C ALA A 36 3.32 5.52 -36.41
N LEU A 37 3.67 5.23 -35.15
CA LEU A 37 3.98 3.87 -34.77
C LEU A 37 2.77 3.07 -35.24
N PRO A 38 2.93 2.03 -36.08
CA PRO A 38 1.83 1.12 -36.30
C PRO A 38 1.45 0.64 -34.90
N SER A 39 0.23 0.96 -34.47
CA SER A 39 -0.40 0.34 -33.33
C SER A 39 -0.50 -1.14 -33.67
N ARG A 40 0.58 -1.87 -33.41
CA ARG A 40 0.48 -3.30 -33.17
C ARG A 40 -0.40 -3.38 -31.94
N SER A 41 -1.69 -3.61 -32.17
CA SER A 41 -2.62 -4.02 -31.14
C SER A 41 -1.94 -5.17 -30.42
N PHE A 42 -1.42 -4.92 -29.22
CA PHE A 42 -0.81 -5.94 -28.38
C PHE A 42 -1.85 -6.92 -27.85
N ALA A 43 -3.14 -6.68 -28.09
CA ALA A 43 -4.18 -7.66 -27.97
C ALA A 43 -4.03 -8.71 -29.09
N ARG A 44 -3.32 -9.81 -28.79
CA ARG A 44 -3.99 -11.07 -29.09
C ARG A 44 -5.19 -11.09 -28.14
N ASP A 45 -6.39 -11.10 -28.69
CA ASP A 45 -7.62 -11.43 -27.96
C ASP A 45 -7.50 -12.87 -27.42
N THR A 46 -6.68 -13.07 -26.41
CA THR A 46 -6.78 -14.25 -25.56
C THR A 46 -7.87 -13.93 -24.55
N GLU A 47 -8.93 -14.71 -24.61
CA GLU A 47 -9.99 -14.73 -23.61
C GLU A 47 -9.38 -14.81 -22.21
N LEU A 48 -9.92 -14.05 -21.27
CA LEU A 48 -9.47 -14.12 -19.87
C LEU A 48 -9.89 -15.46 -19.29
N THR A 49 -9.01 -16.09 -18.51
CA THR A 49 -9.43 -17.26 -17.74
C THR A 49 -10.35 -16.84 -16.60
N GLU A 50 -11.11 -17.79 -16.06
CA GLU A 50 -11.89 -17.54 -14.83
C GLU A 50 -10.98 -17.08 -13.68
N GLY A 51 -9.75 -17.61 -13.61
CA GLY A 51 -8.74 -17.20 -12.64
C GLY A 51 -8.24 -15.77 -12.81
N ASP A 52 -8.03 -15.32 -14.05
CA ASP A 52 -7.66 -13.93 -14.35
C ASP A 52 -8.77 -12.97 -13.89
N ILE A 53 -10.03 -13.30 -14.20
CA ILE A 53 -11.21 -12.52 -13.79
C ILE A 53 -11.34 -12.51 -12.26
N ALA A 54 -11.19 -13.65 -11.60
CA ALA A 54 -11.27 -13.76 -10.14
C ALA A 54 -10.24 -12.86 -9.43
N ILE A 55 -8.98 -12.88 -9.90
CA ILE A 55 -7.91 -12.04 -9.37
C ILE A 55 -8.23 -10.54 -9.56
N LEU A 56 -8.63 -10.13 -10.76
CA LEU A 56 -8.99 -8.74 -11.05
C LEU A 56 -10.16 -8.26 -10.20
N ARG A 57 -11.19 -9.09 -10.02
CA ARG A 57 -12.33 -8.76 -9.17
C ARG A 57 -11.95 -8.65 -7.70
N PHE A 58 -11.10 -9.54 -7.21
CA PHE A 58 -10.64 -9.46 -5.83
C PHE A 58 -9.81 -8.19 -5.59
N LEU A 59 -8.85 -7.89 -6.46
CA LEU A 59 -8.07 -6.64 -6.39
C LEU A 59 -8.99 -5.42 -6.46
N CYS A 60 -9.90 -5.37 -7.44
CA CYS A 60 -10.86 -4.27 -7.55
C CYS A 60 -11.72 -4.08 -6.28
N ALA A 61 -12.07 -5.15 -5.57
CA ALA A 61 -12.78 -5.02 -4.31
C ALA A 61 -11.93 -4.41 -3.19
N LEU A 62 -10.63 -4.71 -3.17
CA LEU A 62 -9.68 -4.09 -2.24
C LEU A 62 -9.45 -2.62 -2.59
N GLU A 63 -9.23 -2.28 -3.85
CA GLU A 63 -9.09 -0.88 -4.29
C GLU A 63 -10.31 -0.02 -3.92
N ILE A 64 -11.54 -0.57 -4.00
CA ILE A 64 -12.76 0.12 -3.55
C ILE A 64 -12.76 0.36 -2.03
N ILE A 65 -12.26 -0.61 -1.26
CA ILE A 65 -12.15 -0.52 0.21
C ILE A 65 -11.07 0.50 0.60
N GLU A 66 -9.94 0.45 -0.10
CA GLU A 66 -8.79 1.33 0.06
C GLU A 66 -9.13 2.78 -0.30
N THR A 67 -9.89 2.97 -1.37
CA THR A 67 -10.43 4.30 -1.70
C THR A 67 -11.34 4.83 -0.59
N ASP A 68 -12.22 4.01 0.00
CA ASP A 68 -13.13 4.48 1.06
C ASP A 68 -12.38 4.91 2.34
N LEU A 69 -11.27 4.24 2.67
CA LEU A 69 -10.44 4.65 3.80
C LEU A 69 -9.56 5.86 3.47
N TRP A 70 -8.98 5.94 2.26
CA TRP A 70 -8.15 7.07 1.86
C TRP A 70 -8.98 8.33 1.70
N GLN A 71 -10.20 8.21 1.18
CA GLN A 71 -11.16 9.32 1.15
C GLN A 71 -11.40 9.89 2.55
N GLN A 72 -11.59 9.05 3.57
CA GLN A 72 -11.77 9.54 4.95
C GLN A 72 -10.52 10.26 5.50
N TYR A 73 -9.32 9.80 5.14
CA TYR A 73 -8.09 10.51 5.47
C TYR A 73 -7.98 11.83 4.72
N ASN A 74 -8.28 11.87 3.42
CA ASN A 74 -8.24 13.08 2.60
C ASN A 74 -9.25 14.13 3.09
N GLU A 75 -10.44 13.71 3.51
CA GLU A 75 -11.49 14.60 4.03
C GLU A 75 -11.04 15.46 5.22
N LEU A 76 -10.18 14.92 6.07
CA LEU A 76 -9.76 15.56 7.32
C LEU A 76 -8.30 16.04 7.25
N GLY A 77 -7.42 15.27 6.62
CA GLY A 77 -5.97 15.46 6.61
C GLY A 77 -5.39 15.85 5.26
N GLY A 78 -6.12 15.69 4.16
CA GLY A 78 -5.65 15.99 2.80
C GLY A 78 -6.00 17.41 2.33
N ILE A 79 -5.87 17.63 1.02
CA ILE A 79 -6.12 18.92 0.35
C ILE A 79 -7.59 19.00 -0.10
N PRO A 80 -8.36 20.02 0.34
CA PRO A 80 -9.72 20.24 -0.15
C PRO A 80 -9.70 20.92 -1.53
N ASP A 81 -9.95 20.15 -2.58
CA ASP A 81 -10.13 20.69 -3.93
C ASP A 81 -11.19 19.93 -4.75
N ALA A 82 -11.12 20.03 -6.08
CA ALA A 82 -12.07 19.41 -7.00
C ALA A 82 -11.53 18.14 -7.69
N GLU A 83 -10.26 17.78 -7.49
CA GLU A 83 -9.64 16.58 -8.08
C GLU A 83 -10.15 15.35 -7.36
N VAL A 84 -10.02 15.32 -6.03
CA VAL A 84 -10.46 14.19 -5.20
C VAL A 84 -11.69 14.58 -4.38
N PRO A 85 -12.78 13.78 -4.40
CA PRO A 85 -13.96 14.01 -3.58
C PRO A 85 -13.60 14.04 -2.07
N GLY A 86 -13.61 15.24 -1.49
CA GLY A 86 -13.10 15.47 -0.14
C GLY A 86 -14.08 16.20 0.79
N GLY A 87 -13.62 16.35 2.02
CA GLY A 87 -14.28 17.07 3.09
C GLY A 87 -13.86 18.53 3.08
N SER A 88 -14.09 19.24 4.18
CA SER A 88 -13.60 20.62 4.32
C SER A 88 -12.27 20.74 5.08
N GLY A 89 -11.63 19.60 5.41
CA GLY A 89 -10.40 19.53 6.20
C GLY A 89 -10.61 19.76 7.70
N SER A 90 -9.60 19.40 8.49
CA SER A 90 -9.51 19.67 9.92
C SER A 90 -8.13 20.23 10.28
N SER A 91 -8.05 21.54 10.52
CA SER A 91 -6.75 22.23 10.66
C SER A 91 -5.88 21.72 11.81
N LEU A 92 -6.49 21.27 12.92
CA LEU A 92 -5.75 20.70 14.04
C LEU A 92 -5.22 19.29 13.74
N TYR A 93 -5.99 18.50 13.00
CA TYR A 93 -5.55 17.18 12.55
C TYR A 93 -4.46 17.29 11.48
N GLN A 94 -4.64 18.17 10.48
CA GLN A 94 -3.61 18.53 9.50
C GLN A 94 -2.33 19.03 10.19
N GLY A 95 -2.45 19.90 11.21
CA GLY A 95 -1.31 20.36 11.98
C GLY A 95 -0.56 19.22 12.70
N ALA A 96 -1.30 18.25 13.25
CA ALA A 96 -0.70 17.07 13.88
C ALA A 96 -0.03 16.11 12.88
N LEU A 97 -0.60 15.95 11.69
CA LEU A 97 0.03 15.24 10.57
C LEU A 97 1.28 15.98 10.09
N ASN A 98 1.22 17.30 9.94
CA ASN A 98 2.34 18.13 9.47
C ASN A 98 3.53 18.14 10.44
N ASN A 99 3.30 17.86 11.72
CA ASN A 99 4.39 17.61 12.65
C ASN A 99 5.22 16.39 12.24
N ILE A 100 4.62 15.37 11.62
CA ILE A 100 5.30 14.16 11.11
C ILE A 100 6.10 14.51 9.85
N ASP A 101 5.45 15.09 8.85
CA ASP A 101 6.08 15.62 7.63
C ASP A 101 5.22 16.76 7.07
N ASN A 102 5.82 17.86 6.60
CA ASN A 102 5.07 19.04 6.15
C ASN A 102 4.23 18.77 4.88
N ASP A 103 4.55 17.72 4.14
CA ASP A 103 3.86 17.37 2.89
C ASP A 103 2.77 16.31 3.09
N MET A 104 2.43 15.92 4.34
CA MET A 104 1.44 14.87 4.62
C MET A 104 0.10 15.09 3.92
N SER A 105 -0.40 16.33 3.88
CA SER A 105 -1.66 16.62 3.19
C SER A 105 -1.59 16.35 1.69
N GLN A 106 -0.46 16.62 1.04
CA GLN A 106 -0.27 16.32 -0.38
C GLN A 106 -0.18 14.82 -0.62
N TYR A 107 0.61 14.10 0.18
CA TYR A 107 0.75 12.65 0.02
C TYR A 107 -0.57 11.92 0.24
N ILE A 108 -1.37 12.32 1.24
CA ILE A 108 -2.71 11.76 1.48
C ILE A 108 -3.61 12.02 0.26
N HIS A 109 -3.56 13.24 -0.29
CA HIS A 109 -4.38 13.63 -1.43
C HIS A 109 -4.03 12.82 -2.69
N ASP A 110 -2.74 12.77 -3.05
CA ASP A 110 -2.25 12.07 -4.25
C ASP A 110 -2.52 10.57 -4.17
N ASN A 111 -2.26 9.94 -3.01
CA ASN A 111 -2.57 8.52 -2.80
C ASN A 111 -4.06 8.26 -2.97
N THR A 112 -4.92 9.17 -2.48
CA THR A 112 -6.38 9.02 -2.63
C THR A 112 -6.80 9.10 -4.10
N ASP A 113 -6.22 10.00 -4.90
CA ASP A 113 -6.49 10.08 -6.35
C ASP A 113 -6.07 8.79 -7.07
N ASP A 114 -4.86 8.30 -6.75
CA ASP A 114 -4.34 7.04 -7.31
C ASP A 114 -5.30 5.87 -7.02
N GLU A 115 -5.82 5.74 -5.80
CA GLU A 115 -6.80 4.70 -5.46
C GLU A 115 -8.10 4.81 -6.23
N PHE A 116 -8.62 6.04 -6.39
CA PHE A 116 -9.78 6.28 -7.24
C PHE A 116 -9.54 5.81 -8.68
N SER A 117 -8.32 6.05 -9.18
CA SER A 117 -7.91 5.64 -10.52
C SER A 117 -7.82 4.11 -10.65
N HIS A 118 -7.28 3.40 -9.65
CA HIS A 118 -7.09 1.95 -9.68
C HIS A 118 -8.42 1.21 -9.80
N PHE A 119 -9.37 1.43 -8.88
CA PHE A 119 -10.63 0.69 -8.93
C PHE A 119 -11.46 1.07 -10.16
N THR A 120 -11.45 2.35 -10.56
CA THR A 120 -12.18 2.82 -11.74
C THR A 120 -11.66 2.14 -12.99
N PHE A 121 -10.34 2.06 -13.15
CA PHE A 121 -9.71 1.34 -14.25
C PHE A 121 -10.03 -0.16 -14.22
N LEU A 122 -9.89 -0.83 -13.07
CA LEU A 122 -10.13 -2.27 -12.96
C LEU A 122 -11.57 -2.64 -13.30
N ASN A 123 -12.56 -1.89 -12.80
CA ASN A 123 -13.97 -2.11 -13.15
C ASN A 123 -14.22 -1.88 -14.64
N ALA A 124 -13.72 -0.78 -15.22
CA ALA A 124 -13.87 -0.53 -16.65
C ALA A 124 -13.19 -1.61 -17.50
N TYR A 125 -12.03 -2.12 -17.08
CA TYR A 125 -11.35 -3.22 -17.74
C TYR A 125 -12.16 -4.52 -17.67
N LEU A 126 -12.70 -4.88 -16.50
CA LEU A 126 -13.60 -6.03 -16.34
C LEU A 126 -14.82 -5.94 -17.28
N GLU A 127 -15.49 -4.79 -17.31
CA GLU A 127 -16.63 -4.55 -18.20
C GLU A 127 -16.25 -4.66 -19.68
N SER A 128 -15.08 -4.14 -20.07
CA SER A 128 -14.58 -4.24 -21.44
C SER A 128 -14.35 -5.68 -21.91
N LYS A 129 -14.18 -6.61 -20.96
CA LYS A 129 -14.01 -8.05 -21.21
C LYS A 129 -15.30 -8.84 -20.96
N ASN A 130 -16.44 -8.18 -20.81
CA ASN A 130 -17.74 -8.77 -20.45
C ASN A 130 -17.73 -9.53 -19.12
N ALA A 131 -16.78 -9.21 -18.22
CA ALA A 131 -16.77 -9.71 -16.85
C ALA A 131 -17.60 -8.78 -15.96
N ALA A 132 -18.22 -9.34 -14.92
CA ALA A 132 -19.03 -8.55 -14.00
C ALA A 132 -18.13 -7.63 -13.14
N PRO A 133 -18.42 -6.32 -13.07
CA PRO A 133 -17.70 -5.38 -12.21
C PRO A 133 -17.99 -5.65 -10.74
N VAL A 134 -17.19 -5.04 -9.88
CA VAL A 134 -17.37 -5.05 -8.43
C VAL A 134 -18.07 -3.77 -7.98
N ASN A 135 -19.14 -3.94 -7.20
CA ASN A 135 -19.83 -2.84 -6.53
C ASN A 135 -20.10 -3.24 -5.07
N LEU A 136 -19.61 -2.40 -4.14
CA LEU A 136 -19.77 -2.58 -2.70
C LEU A 136 -20.75 -1.57 -2.06
N ASP A 137 -21.41 -0.71 -2.83
CA ASP A 137 -22.21 0.43 -2.33
C ASP A 137 -23.32 0.00 -1.37
N LYS A 138 -23.92 -1.17 -1.59
CA LYS A 138 -24.94 -1.71 -0.67
C LYS A 138 -24.41 -1.97 0.76
N PHE A 139 -23.10 -2.00 0.94
CA PHE A 139 -22.42 -2.18 2.23
C PHE A 139 -21.86 -0.87 2.81
N ARG A 140 -22.09 0.28 2.16
CA ARG A 140 -21.75 1.61 2.69
C ARG A 140 -22.69 1.99 3.84
N THR A 141 -22.55 1.30 4.97
CA THR A 141 -23.46 1.38 6.12
C THR A 141 -22.78 1.84 7.40
N LEU A 142 -21.43 1.85 7.44
CA LEU A 142 -20.71 2.29 8.62
C LEU A 142 -20.81 3.81 8.78
N PRO A 143 -20.80 4.33 10.02
CA PRO A 143 -20.87 5.77 10.25
C PRO A 143 -19.53 6.45 9.88
N SER A 144 -19.63 7.65 9.34
CA SER A 144 -18.48 8.57 9.21
C SER A 144 -18.03 9.14 10.56
N SER A 145 -16.82 9.69 10.60
CA SER A 145 -16.40 10.61 11.67
C SER A 145 -17.40 11.76 11.81
N ARG A 146 -17.62 12.22 13.04
CA ARG A 146 -18.42 13.41 13.37
C ARG A 146 -17.58 14.68 13.54
N ALA A 147 -16.28 14.62 13.24
CA ALA A 147 -15.42 15.79 13.31
C ALA A 147 -15.79 16.77 12.20
N THR A 148 -15.67 18.07 12.50
CA THR A 148 -15.79 19.12 11.49
C THR A 148 -14.75 18.85 10.39
N GLY A 149 -15.20 18.85 9.14
CA GLY A 149 -14.38 18.45 7.99
C GLY A 149 -14.84 17.16 7.34
N ALA A 150 -15.31 16.17 8.11
CA ALA A 150 -15.70 14.88 7.57
C ALA A 150 -17.05 14.94 6.83
N GLN A 151 -17.14 14.23 5.71
CA GLN A 151 -18.43 14.00 5.05
C GLN A 151 -19.30 13.08 5.92
N GLN A 152 -20.61 13.31 5.90
CA GLN A 152 -21.58 12.54 6.69
C GLN A 152 -22.30 11.51 5.81
N ILE A 153 -21.52 10.57 5.28
CA ILE A 153 -22.00 9.51 4.37
C ILE A 153 -21.82 8.12 4.97
N GLY A 154 -22.41 7.11 4.34
CA GLY A 154 -22.16 5.71 4.69
C GLY A 154 -20.78 5.25 4.21
N ARG A 155 -20.05 4.54 5.07
CA ARG A 155 -18.69 4.04 4.80
C ARG A 155 -18.65 2.53 4.65
N LEU A 156 -17.62 2.04 3.94
CA LEU A 156 -17.25 0.63 3.93
C LEU A 156 -16.34 0.30 5.11
N THR A 157 -15.52 1.26 5.51
CA THR A 157 -14.42 1.10 6.47
C THR A 157 -14.60 1.96 7.72
N ASN A 158 -13.96 1.58 8.81
CA ASN A 158 -14.00 2.26 10.10
C ASN A 158 -12.59 2.58 10.60
N LEU A 159 -12.19 3.84 10.52
CA LEU A 159 -10.87 4.32 10.96
C LEU A 159 -10.82 4.80 12.42
N MET A 160 -11.91 4.57 13.17
CA MET A 160 -12.07 5.08 14.53
C MET A 160 -11.76 4.04 15.60
N LEU A 161 -11.57 2.77 15.21
CA LEU A 161 -11.38 1.61 16.11
C LEU A 161 -10.42 0.59 15.49
N LEU A 162 -9.15 0.95 15.32
CA LEU A 162 -8.15 0.14 14.63
C LEU A 162 -7.16 -0.57 15.58
N THR A 163 -6.78 -1.80 15.25
CA THR A 163 -5.72 -2.60 15.89
C THR A 163 -4.59 -2.83 14.89
N ILE A 164 -3.63 -1.91 14.86
CA ILE A 164 -2.66 -1.85 13.77
C ILE A 164 -1.47 -2.77 14.05
N ASP A 165 -1.25 -3.73 13.15
CA ASP A 165 -0.04 -4.54 13.13
C ASP A 165 1.14 -3.71 12.59
N THR A 166 2.02 -3.26 13.47
CA THR A 166 3.23 -2.50 13.13
C THR A 166 4.44 -3.40 12.85
N SER A 167 4.26 -4.72 12.77
CA SER A 167 5.35 -5.66 12.52
C SER A 167 5.92 -5.56 11.11
N TRP A 168 5.19 -4.95 10.17
CA TRP A 168 5.73 -4.60 8.86
C TRP A 168 6.99 -3.73 8.97
N TRP A 169 7.09 -2.88 9.99
CA TRP A 169 8.25 -2.01 10.19
C TRP A 169 9.56 -2.79 10.37
N THR A 170 9.57 -3.77 11.28
CA THR A 170 10.73 -4.61 11.54
C THR A 170 10.86 -5.69 10.47
N ARG A 171 9.74 -6.10 9.84
CA ARG A 171 9.71 -7.01 8.71
C ARG A 171 10.69 -6.61 7.64
N TYR A 172 10.67 -5.36 7.16
CA TYR A 172 11.55 -4.90 6.08
C TYR A 172 12.99 -4.57 6.52
N ARG A 173 13.26 -4.50 7.83
CA ARG A 173 14.60 -4.20 8.37
C ARG A 173 15.38 -5.42 8.84
N SER A 174 14.71 -6.58 8.99
CA SER A 174 15.39 -7.81 9.40
C SER A 174 16.23 -8.42 8.26
N SER A 175 17.51 -8.71 8.55
CA SER A 175 18.41 -9.43 7.65
C SER A 175 18.34 -10.96 7.75
N THR A 176 17.55 -11.48 8.71
CA THR A 176 17.56 -12.92 9.05
C THR A 176 16.18 -13.58 9.05
N LEU A 177 15.11 -12.79 8.95
CA LEU A 177 13.72 -13.26 9.01
C LEU A 177 12.98 -12.95 7.70
N ASN A 178 12.04 -13.83 7.32
CA ASN A 178 11.15 -13.65 6.18
C ASN A 178 9.78 -14.33 6.45
N PRO A 179 8.64 -13.60 6.32
CA PRO A 179 7.31 -14.19 6.55
C PRO A 179 7.01 -15.41 5.67
N ASP A 180 7.60 -15.51 4.48
CA ASP A 180 7.44 -16.67 3.58
C ASP A 180 7.99 -17.97 4.20
N PHE A 181 8.84 -17.87 5.24
CA PHE A 181 9.39 -18.99 6.00
C PHE A 181 8.67 -19.21 7.34
N GLY A 182 7.57 -18.50 7.59
CA GLY A 182 6.81 -18.57 8.84
C GLY A 182 7.43 -17.78 9.99
N ASP A 183 8.40 -16.90 9.70
CA ASP A 183 9.01 -16.04 10.71
C ASP A 183 8.01 -14.98 11.20
N THR A 184 8.17 -14.57 12.47
CA THR A 184 7.36 -13.51 13.09
C THR A 184 8.24 -12.32 13.45
N PHE A 185 7.61 -11.15 13.59
CA PHE A 185 8.30 -9.87 13.63
C PHE A 185 7.86 -9.06 14.85
N ALA A 186 8.79 -8.31 15.42
CA ALA A 186 8.50 -7.45 16.56
C ALA A 186 7.68 -6.22 16.13
N GLN A 187 6.79 -5.78 17.00
CA GLN A 187 5.99 -4.57 16.80
C GLN A 187 6.86 -3.32 17.02
N ALA A 188 6.84 -2.38 16.09
CA ALA A 188 7.51 -1.08 16.27
C ALA A 188 6.79 -0.22 17.31
N VAL A 189 5.46 -0.32 17.37
CA VAL A 189 4.63 0.30 18.40
C VAL A 189 3.73 -0.76 19.03
N PRO A 190 4.21 -1.50 20.05
CA PRO A 190 3.46 -2.61 20.64
C PRO A 190 2.07 -2.24 21.17
N GLY A 191 1.84 -0.97 21.53
CA GLY A 191 0.53 -0.52 21.97
C GLY A 191 -0.54 -0.63 20.88
N LEU A 192 -0.19 -0.30 19.63
CA LEU A 192 -1.11 -0.29 18.49
C LEU A 192 -1.64 -1.68 18.14
N SER A 193 -0.82 -2.72 18.30
CA SER A 193 -1.21 -4.11 17.99
C SER A 193 -1.99 -4.81 19.11
N ASN A 194 -2.13 -4.17 20.27
CA ASN A 194 -2.75 -4.75 21.47
C ASN A 194 -3.99 -3.98 21.96
N GLY A 195 -4.42 -2.95 21.23
CA GLY A 195 -5.56 -2.12 21.58
C GLY A 195 -6.27 -1.59 20.34
N GLN A 196 -7.36 -0.85 20.57
CA GLN A 196 -8.17 -0.24 19.50
C GLN A 196 -8.09 1.27 19.61
N PHE A 197 -7.61 1.93 18.55
CA PHE A 197 -7.36 3.37 18.55
C PHE A 197 -7.91 4.05 17.29
N PRO A 198 -8.34 5.32 17.40
CA PRO A 198 -8.70 6.10 16.23
C PRO A 198 -7.45 6.55 15.47
N ALA A 199 -7.50 6.40 14.15
CA ALA A 199 -6.55 7.01 13.22
C ALA A 199 -7.10 8.30 12.57
N ILE A 200 -8.39 8.59 12.74
CA ILE A 200 -8.97 9.91 12.46
C ILE A 200 -9.74 10.38 13.70
N PRO A 201 -9.90 11.71 13.92
CA PRO A 201 -10.75 12.22 14.99
C PRO A 201 -12.17 11.64 14.86
N ARG A 202 -12.73 11.09 15.93
CA ARG A 202 -14.12 10.56 15.96
C ARG A 202 -15.14 11.68 15.97
N SER A 203 -14.76 12.80 16.60
CA SER A 203 -15.49 14.05 16.68
C SER A 203 -14.53 15.18 17.04
N ASP A 204 -14.99 16.43 17.08
CA ASP A 204 -14.15 17.57 17.49
C ASP A 204 -13.60 17.47 18.92
N ALA A 205 -14.20 16.60 19.75
CA ALA A 205 -13.68 16.32 21.09
C ALA A 205 -12.27 15.67 21.05
N ASP A 206 -11.92 14.98 19.97
CA ASP A 206 -10.62 14.33 19.80
C ASP A 206 -9.53 15.32 19.34
N LEU A 207 -9.89 16.58 19.01
CA LEU A 207 -8.91 17.60 18.57
C LEU A 207 -8.08 18.16 19.73
N GLN A 208 -8.40 17.78 20.97
CA GLN A 208 -7.70 18.17 22.19
C GLN A 208 -7.66 17.01 23.20
N PRO A 209 -6.70 17.00 24.13
CA PRO A 209 -5.52 17.88 24.21
C PRO A 209 -4.53 17.63 23.06
N THR A 210 -3.52 18.50 22.89
CA THR A 210 -2.52 18.42 21.81
C THR A 210 -1.89 17.02 21.64
N ASN A 211 -1.56 16.34 22.74
CA ASN A 211 -0.96 15.01 22.66
C ASN A 211 -1.96 13.92 22.21
N HIS A 212 -3.26 14.14 22.40
CA HIS A 212 -4.28 13.19 21.93
C HIS A 212 -4.42 13.27 20.41
N ILE A 213 -4.60 14.48 19.84
CA ILE A 213 -4.67 14.62 18.38
C ILE A 213 -3.36 14.23 17.69
N GLN A 214 -2.20 14.45 18.34
CA GLN A 214 -0.93 13.93 17.85
C GLN A 214 -0.86 12.40 17.89
N ALA A 215 -1.42 11.76 18.92
CA ALA A 215 -1.51 10.31 18.98
C ALA A 215 -2.35 9.75 17.84
N ILE A 216 -3.48 10.39 17.50
CA ILE A 216 -4.33 10.01 16.36
C ILE A 216 -3.56 10.14 15.04
N ALA A 217 -2.84 11.25 14.82
CA ALA A 217 -2.02 11.43 13.63
C ALA A 217 -0.87 10.40 13.55
N ASN A 218 -0.25 10.06 14.68
CA ASN A 218 0.75 8.99 14.70
C ASN A 218 0.12 7.61 14.40
N THR A 219 -1.07 7.31 14.93
CA THR A 219 -1.82 6.09 14.61
C THR A 219 -2.07 6.01 13.10
N ALA A 220 -2.51 7.12 12.48
CA ALA A 220 -2.69 7.21 11.04
C ALA A 220 -1.40 6.91 10.26
N ALA A 221 -0.27 7.50 10.65
CA ALA A 221 1.01 7.28 9.98
C ALA A 221 1.45 5.80 9.97
N PHE A 222 1.20 5.05 11.04
CA PHE A 222 1.45 3.60 11.06
C PHE A 222 0.40 2.79 10.29
N HIS A 223 -0.85 3.26 10.26
CA HIS A 223 -1.90 2.63 9.47
C HIS A 223 -1.64 2.78 7.97
N PHE A 224 -1.20 3.95 7.49
CA PHE A 224 -0.82 4.17 6.09
C PHE A 224 0.19 3.13 5.61
N GLY A 225 1.26 2.89 6.38
CA GLY A 225 2.23 1.84 6.06
C GLY A 225 1.64 0.43 6.09
N THR A 226 0.59 0.17 6.89
CA THR A 226 -0.07 -1.13 6.97
C THR A 226 -0.93 -1.42 5.73
N ILE A 227 -1.70 -0.42 5.31
CA ILE A 227 -2.53 -0.46 4.10
C ILE A 227 -1.66 -0.80 2.88
N GLU A 228 -0.64 0.03 2.67
CA GLU A 228 0.14 0.10 1.44
C GLU A 228 1.15 -1.05 1.33
N GLN A 229 1.59 -1.58 2.49
CA GLN A 229 2.31 -2.84 2.54
C GLN A 229 1.47 -3.99 1.97
N GLY A 230 0.16 -3.96 2.21
CA GLY A 230 -0.81 -4.90 1.70
C GLY A 230 -0.80 -4.94 0.17
N GLY A 231 -1.09 -3.80 -0.47
CA GLY A 231 -1.05 -3.65 -1.94
C GLY A 231 0.31 -4.03 -2.52
N SER A 232 1.39 -3.49 -1.95
CA SER A 232 2.78 -3.76 -2.34
C SER A 232 3.15 -5.24 -2.41
N SER A 233 2.55 -6.07 -1.55
CA SER A 233 2.84 -7.51 -1.48
C SER A 233 1.82 -8.35 -2.26
N LEU A 234 0.57 -7.90 -2.32
CA LEU A 234 -0.54 -8.66 -2.88
C LEU A 234 -0.51 -8.68 -4.41
N TYR A 235 -0.29 -7.53 -5.05
CA TYR A 235 -0.16 -7.44 -6.51
C TYR A 235 0.92 -8.39 -7.08
N PRO A 236 2.19 -8.37 -6.60
CA PRO A 236 3.19 -9.30 -7.10
C PRO A 236 2.91 -10.76 -6.71
N SER A 237 2.27 -11.00 -5.56
CA SER A 237 1.84 -12.35 -5.16
C SER A 237 0.81 -12.92 -6.12
N LEU A 238 -0.23 -12.15 -6.48
CA LEU A 238 -1.27 -12.59 -7.40
C LEU A 238 -0.84 -12.57 -8.87
N ALA A 239 0.13 -11.72 -9.25
CA ALA A 239 0.75 -11.72 -10.58
C ALA A 239 1.41 -13.07 -10.94
N GLN A 240 1.80 -13.86 -9.94
CA GLN A 240 2.34 -15.21 -10.17
C GLN A 240 1.25 -16.20 -10.63
N ARG A 241 -0.04 -15.87 -10.42
CA ARG A 241 -1.19 -16.76 -10.69
C ARG A 241 -1.97 -16.40 -11.95
N VAL A 242 -1.77 -15.23 -12.53
CA VAL A 242 -2.45 -14.81 -13.77
C VAL A 242 -1.85 -15.51 -14.99
N SER A 243 -2.71 -15.81 -15.96
CA SER A 243 -2.39 -16.50 -17.22
C SER A 243 -2.27 -15.50 -18.37
N ASN A 244 -3.21 -14.55 -18.45
CA ASN A 244 -3.24 -13.57 -19.52
C ASN A 244 -2.13 -12.50 -19.36
N VAL A 245 -1.38 -12.25 -20.43
CA VAL A 245 -0.25 -11.32 -20.43
C VAL A 245 -0.69 -9.85 -20.28
N GLU A 246 -1.89 -9.49 -20.74
CA GLU A 246 -2.47 -8.17 -20.52
C GLU A 246 -2.85 -7.98 -19.05
N VAL A 247 -3.45 -8.99 -18.42
CA VAL A 247 -3.76 -8.98 -16.98
C VAL A 247 -2.48 -8.94 -16.15
N LEU A 248 -1.46 -9.74 -16.51
CA LEU A 248 -0.14 -9.66 -15.91
C LEU A 248 0.47 -8.26 -16.02
N ARG A 249 0.31 -7.59 -17.15
CA ARG A 249 0.77 -6.21 -17.31
C ARG A 249 0.05 -5.26 -16.36
N ILE A 250 -1.25 -5.41 -16.16
CA ILE A 250 -2.02 -4.59 -15.20
C ILE A 250 -1.44 -4.76 -13.80
N LEU A 251 -1.32 -6.00 -13.31
CA LEU A 251 -0.82 -6.26 -11.95
C LEU A 251 0.64 -5.79 -11.77
N LEU A 252 1.48 -5.95 -12.79
CA LEU A 252 2.86 -5.48 -12.78
C LEU A 252 3.02 -3.97 -13.04
N SER A 253 1.92 -3.24 -13.28
CA SER A 253 1.92 -1.78 -13.44
C SER A 253 1.33 -1.08 -12.21
N ILE A 254 0.25 -1.62 -11.65
CA ILE A 254 -0.33 -1.12 -10.38
C ILE A 254 0.54 -1.55 -9.19
N GLY A 255 1.00 -2.81 -9.11
CA GLY A 255 1.84 -3.24 -7.97
C GLY A 255 3.07 -2.36 -7.67
N PRO A 256 3.79 -1.83 -8.68
CA PRO A 256 4.83 -0.84 -8.44
C PRO A 256 4.35 0.54 -7.95
N THR A 257 3.15 1.00 -8.27
CA THR A 257 2.60 2.26 -7.72
C THR A 257 2.32 2.09 -6.23
N GLU A 258 1.69 0.98 -5.83
CA GLU A 258 1.53 0.57 -4.41
C GLU A 258 2.88 0.53 -3.67
N THR A 259 3.93 0.06 -4.33
CA THR A 259 5.28 0.02 -3.75
C THR A 259 5.85 1.43 -3.54
N MET A 260 5.52 2.38 -4.41
CA MET A 260 5.89 3.78 -4.24
C MET A 260 5.13 4.40 -3.06
N HIS A 261 3.82 4.17 -2.97
CA HIS A 261 2.99 4.59 -1.84
C HIS A 261 3.57 4.04 -0.53
N PHE A 262 3.75 2.72 -0.43
CA PHE A 262 4.32 2.09 0.76
C PHE A 262 5.67 2.69 1.15
N GLN A 263 6.56 2.93 0.18
CA GLN A 263 7.87 3.52 0.48
C GLN A 263 7.77 4.92 1.09
N VAL A 264 6.81 5.74 0.64
CA VAL A 264 6.53 7.05 1.25
C VAL A 264 6.10 6.85 2.70
N TRP A 265 5.08 6.03 2.94
CA TRP A 265 4.52 5.87 4.30
C TRP A 265 5.46 5.13 5.26
N HIS A 266 6.27 4.21 4.75
CA HIS A 266 7.32 3.54 5.50
C HIS A 266 8.38 4.51 6.01
N ASP A 267 8.76 5.50 5.20
CA ASP A 267 9.62 6.60 5.64
C ASP A 267 8.89 7.50 6.65
N LYS A 268 7.67 7.94 6.34
CA LYS A 268 6.96 8.94 7.16
C LYS A 268 6.55 8.44 8.53
N ALA A 269 6.20 7.16 8.66
CA ALA A 269 5.94 6.54 9.97
C ALA A 269 7.13 6.68 10.94
N GLY A 270 8.36 6.77 10.43
CA GLY A 270 9.58 6.99 11.24
C GLY A 270 9.66 8.35 11.91
N ASN A 271 8.90 9.34 11.42
CA ASN A 271 8.87 10.71 11.95
C ASN A 271 7.76 10.93 13.00
N ALA A 272 6.99 9.88 13.33
CA ALA A 272 5.96 9.90 14.36
C ALA A 272 6.51 10.46 15.68
N LYS A 273 5.74 11.31 16.36
CA LYS A 273 6.23 12.01 17.55
C LYS A 273 6.23 11.11 18.77
N PRO A 274 7.33 11.04 19.54
CA PRO A 274 7.36 10.27 20.78
C PRO A 274 6.50 10.96 21.83
N ILE A 275 5.36 10.37 22.14
CA ILE A 275 4.34 10.90 23.06
C ILE A 275 3.62 9.76 23.77
N THR A 276 2.97 10.07 24.88
CA THR A 276 1.92 9.24 25.48
C THR A 276 0.60 9.99 25.38
N ASP A 277 -0.42 9.34 24.81
CA ASP A 277 -1.77 9.87 24.73
C ASP A 277 -2.35 9.97 26.16
N PRO A 278 -2.70 11.18 26.64
CA PRO A 278 -3.23 11.35 27.99
C PRO A 278 -4.64 10.78 28.19
N THR A 279 -5.35 10.41 27.11
CA THR A 279 -6.74 9.94 27.17
C THR A 279 -6.86 8.42 27.30
N ASN A 280 -5.87 7.67 26.80
CA ASN A 280 -5.93 6.21 26.72
C ASN A 280 -4.60 5.51 27.07
N GLY A 281 -3.51 6.26 27.26
CA GLY A 281 -2.20 5.71 27.63
C GLY A 281 -1.39 5.10 26.48
N LEU A 282 -1.86 5.15 25.24
CA LEU A 282 -1.10 4.72 24.07
C LEU A 282 0.22 5.50 23.99
N THR A 283 1.33 4.77 23.91
CA THR A 283 2.67 5.38 23.89
C THR A 283 3.35 5.09 22.56
N PHE A 284 3.82 6.15 21.91
CA PHE A 284 4.66 6.08 20.73
C PHE A 284 6.13 6.22 21.14
N PRO A 285 6.99 5.21 20.85
CA PRO A 285 8.39 5.26 21.19
C PRO A 285 9.16 6.26 20.31
N ASN A 286 10.35 6.67 20.75
CA ASN A 286 11.26 7.42 19.91
C ASN A 286 12.07 6.47 19.01
N LEU A 287 11.65 6.29 17.76
CA LEU A 287 12.34 5.43 16.78
C LEU A 287 13.59 6.08 16.17
N GLY A 288 13.82 7.38 16.42
CA GLY A 288 14.99 8.14 15.95
C GLY A 288 16.14 8.24 16.97
N VAL A 289 16.04 7.57 18.11
CA VAL A 289 17.07 7.64 19.17
C VAL A 289 18.33 6.85 18.78
N ALA A 290 19.50 7.43 19.04
CA ALA A 290 20.77 6.73 18.85
C ALA A 290 20.84 5.47 19.74
N GLY A 291 21.34 4.36 19.17
CA GLY A 291 21.51 3.10 19.89
C GLY A 291 20.26 2.22 20.00
N ILE A 292 19.16 2.58 19.33
CA ILE A 292 18.05 1.64 19.10
C ILE A 292 18.53 0.47 18.21
N SER A 293 17.89 -0.70 18.33
CA SER A 293 18.20 -1.83 17.44
C SER A 293 18.02 -1.44 15.98
N GLU A 294 18.86 -1.98 15.10
CA GLU A 294 18.81 -1.72 13.66
C GLU A 294 17.41 -1.96 13.06
N ASP A 295 16.72 -3.01 13.52
CA ASP A 295 15.34 -3.34 13.11
C ASP A 295 14.31 -2.24 13.42
N LEU A 296 14.62 -1.30 14.30
CA LEU A 296 13.74 -0.18 14.68
C LEU A 296 14.26 1.18 14.19
N GLN A 297 15.43 1.24 13.58
CA GLN A 297 16.06 2.48 13.14
C GLN A 297 15.27 3.14 12.00
N ALA A 298 14.76 4.36 12.25
CA ALA A 298 13.84 5.06 11.34
C ALA A 298 14.39 5.36 9.95
N ASN A 299 15.66 5.79 9.84
CA ASN A 299 16.24 6.18 8.55
C ASN A 299 16.72 4.99 7.69
N LEU A 300 16.52 3.74 8.12
CA LEU A 300 16.72 2.55 7.28
C LEU A 300 15.44 2.30 6.47
N ILE A 301 15.29 3.06 5.39
CA ILE A 301 14.06 3.08 4.59
C ILE A 301 14.08 2.07 3.43
N MET A 302 15.24 1.51 3.10
CA MET A 302 15.37 0.47 2.06
C MET A 302 15.22 -0.92 2.69
N PRO A 303 14.60 -1.90 2.03
CA PRO A 303 14.51 -3.25 2.55
C PRO A 303 15.89 -3.89 2.77
N GLU A 304 16.11 -4.43 3.96
CA GLU A 304 17.34 -5.14 4.30
C GLU A 304 17.37 -6.49 3.55
N PRO A 305 18.50 -6.86 2.92
CA PRO A 305 18.66 -8.17 2.30
C PRO A 305 18.43 -9.31 3.29
N THR A 306 17.57 -10.27 2.92
CA THR A 306 17.22 -11.41 3.77
C THR A 306 17.16 -12.71 2.97
N ILE A 307 16.86 -13.81 3.65
CA ILE A 307 16.64 -15.13 3.06
C ILE A 307 15.51 -15.05 2.03
N PHE A 308 15.75 -15.54 0.82
CA PHE A 308 14.76 -15.59 -0.25
C PHE A 308 14.82 -16.92 -1.01
N LEU A 309 13.66 -17.53 -1.26
CA LEU A 309 13.43 -18.84 -1.90
C LEU A 309 14.06 -20.04 -1.16
N ASN A 310 15.33 -19.97 -0.77
CA ASN A 310 16.04 -21.00 -0.04
C ASN A 310 17.25 -20.42 0.71
N ARG A 311 17.49 -20.87 1.95
CA ARG A 311 18.62 -20.45 2.79
C ARG A 311 20.01 -20.72 2.20
N ARG A 312 20.12 -21.52 1.14
CA ARG A 312 21.38 -21.76 0.42
C ARG A 312 21.80 -20.61 -0.50
N PHE A 313 20.88 -19.74 -0.89
CA PHE A 313 21.19 -18.59 -1.74
C PHE A 313 21.66 -17.42 -0.88
N PRO A 314 22.48 -16.51 -1.43
CA PRO A 314 22.83 -15.27 -0.74
C PRO A 314 21.58 -14.45 -0.40
N PRO A 315 21.59 -13.67 0.70
CA PRO A 315 20.51 -12.75 1.01
C PRO A 315 20.21 -11.79 -0.15
N CYS A 316 18.93 -11.46 -0.33
CA CYS A 316 18.44 -10.58 -1.40
C CYS A 316 17.50 -9.53 -0.82
N SER A 317 17.61 -8.29 -1.29
CA SER A 317 16.64 -7.22 -1.00
C SER A 317 15.38 -7.47 -1.82
N ILE A 318 14.25 -7.70 -1.14
CA ILE A 318 12.96 -8.03 -1.73
C ILE A 318 11.82 -7.33 -0.98
N ILE A 319 10.70 -7.12 -1.68
CA ILE A 319 9.42 -6.86 -1.03
C ILE A 319 8.86 -8.21 -0.55
N ARG A 320 8.42 -8.29 0.71
CA ARG A 320 8.00 -9.53 1.37
C ARG A 320 6.71 -9.33 2.15
N PRO A 321 5.77 -10.29 2.15
CA PRO A 321 5.88 -11.65 1.58
C PRO A 321 5.83 -11.70 0.04
N THR A 322 6.32 -12.80 -0.51
CA THR A 322 6.27 -13.11 -1.95
C THR A 322 5.44 -14.35 -2.27
N GLU A 323 5.12 -15.16 -1.26
CA GLU A 323 4.37 -16.39 -1.42
C GLU A 323 2.90 -16.13 -1.76
N THR A 324 2.41 -16.85 -2.78
CA THR A 324 1.09 -16.60 -3.35
C THR A 324 -0.03 -17.46 -2.74
N LYS A 325 0.30 -18.51 -1.99
CA LYS A 325 -0.69 -19.45 -1.45
C LYS A 325 -1.45 -18.82 -0.27
N GLY A 326 -2.74 -18.55 -0.44
CA GLY A 326 -3.56 -17.98 0.62
C GLY A 326 -3.37 -16.47 0.77
N ALA A 327 -2.78 -15.80 -0.22
CA ALA A 327 -2.44 -14.39 -0.18
C ALA A 327 -3.71 -13.52 -0.12
N ALA A 328 -4.70 -13.83 -0.95
CA ALA A 328 -5.96 -13.10 -0.99
C ALA A 328 -6.73 -13.24 0.34
N MET A 329 -6.87 -14.47 0.84
CA MET A 329 -7.52 -14.70 2.13
C MET A 329 -6.69 -14.14 3.30
N GLY A 330 -5.36 -14.10 3.16
CA GLY A 330 -4.45 -13.43 4.10
C GLY A 330 -4.77 -11.96 4.22
N ALA A 331 -4.93 -11.25 3.10
CA ALA A 331 -5.31 -9.84 3.07
C ALA A 331 -6.67 -9.60 3.74
N VAL A 332 -7.70 -10.39 3.41
CA VAL A 332 -9.03 -10.26 4.05
C VAL A 332 -8.95 -10.47 5.56
N ARG A 333 -8.18 -11.46 6.02
CA ARG A 333 -7.97 -11.69 7.46
C ARG A 333 -7.23 -10.52 8.13
N ALA A 334 -6.21 -9.97 7.48
CA ALA A 334 -5.44 -8.85 8.02
C ALA A 334 -6.31 -7.60 8.16
N LEU A 335 -7.02 -7.19 7.10
CA LEU A 335 -7.93 -6.03 7.13
C LEU A 335 -9.08 -6.22 8.13
N SER A 336 -9.58 -7.46 8.30
CA SER A 336 -10.59 -7.76 9.31
C SER A 336 -10.03 -7.67 10.74
N ALA A 337 -8.81 -8.18 10.97
CA ALA A 337 -8.14 -8.16 12.27
C ALA A 337 -7.70 -6.75 12.69
N ASP A 338 -7.39 -5.90 11.71
CA ASP A 338 -7.14 -4.47 11.91
C ASP A 338 -8.37 -3.73 12.44
N GLY A 339 -9.57 -4.30 12.32
CA GLY A 339 -10.81 -3.69 12.82
C GLY A 339 -11.48 -2.76 11.82
N LEU A 340 -10.93 -2.66 10.60
CA LEU A 340 -11.43 -1.84 9.50
C LEU A 340 -12.91 -2.10 9.17
N PHE A 341 -13.39 -3.31 9.45
CA PHE A 341 -14.77 -3.74 9.15
C PHE A 341 -15.65 -3.89 10.41
N ILE A 342 -15.24 -3.34 11.55
CA ILE A 342 -16.08 -3.38 12.77
C ILE A 342 -17.42 -2.67 12.50
N GLY A 343 -18.50 -3.43 12.61
CA GLY A 343 -19.87 -2.99 12.34
C GLY A 343 -20.41 -3.40 10.97
N GLN A 344 -19.60 -4.02 10.11
CA GLN A 344 -20.04 -4.48 8.79
C GLN A 344 -21.03 -5.64 8.89
N SER A 345 -21.85 -5.79 7.84
CA SER A 345 -22.84 -6.85 7.76
C SER A 345 -22.19 -8.22 7.48
N PRO A 346 -22.81 -9.34 7.91
CA PRO A 346 -22.34 -10.67 7.51
C PRO A 346 -22.25 -10.86 5.99
N GLY A 347 -23.15 -10.21 5.23
CA GLY A 347 -23.13 -10.27 3.77
C GLY A 347 -21.89 -9.65 3.14
N PHE A 348 -21.30 -8.63 3.78
CA PHE A 348 -20.05 -8.02 3.35
C PHE A 348 -18.89 -9.03 3.45
N PHE A 349 -18.76 -9.69 4.61
CA PHE A 349 -17.74 -10.72 4.83
C PHE A 349 -17.94 -11.92 3.91
N THR A 350 -19.18 -12.37 3.69
CA THR A 350 -19.46 -13.46 2.73
C THR A 350 -18.94 -13.11 1.34
N LEU A 351 -19.20 -11.90 0.84
CA LEU A 351 -18.72 -11.47 -0.47
C LEU A 351 -17.19 -11.40 -0.53
N LEU A 352 -16.55 -10.76 0.46
CA LEU A 352 -15.09 -10.65 0.49
C LEU A 352 -14.40 -12.00 0.58
N HIS A 353 -14.90 -12.91 1.43
CA HIS A 353 -14.37 -14.26 1.51
C HIS A 353 -14.54 -15.04 0.21
N GLN A 354 -15.68 -14.87 -0.47
CA GLN A 354 -15.90 -15.49 -1.78
C GLN A 354 -14.87 -14.99 -2.80
N LEU A 355 -14.73 -13.67 -2.97
CA LEU A 355 -13.78 -13.07 -3.92
C LEU A 355 -12.34 -13.50 -3.63
N ALA A 356 -11.95 -13.50 -2.35
CA ALA A 356 -10.62 -13.93 -1.93
C ALA A 356 -10.38 -15.42 -2.19
N ASN A 357 -11.38 -16.28 -1.94
CA ASN A 357 -11.26 -17.72 -2.20
C ASN A 357 -11.08 -17.99 -3.70
N GLU A 358 -11.89 -17.36 -4.55
CA GLU A 358 -11.79 -17.49 -6.01
C GLU A 358 -10.40 -17.03 -6.51
N ALA A 359 -9.88 -15.90 -6.02
CA ALA A 359 -8.53 -15.43 -6.36
C ALA A 359 -7.42 -16.36 -5.85
N ASP A 360 -7.57 -16.95 -4.66
CA ASP A 360 -6.63 -17.93 -4.11
C ASP A 360 -6.72 -19.32 -4.77
N GLU A 361 -7.81 -19.62 -5.47
CA GLU A 361 -7.98 -20.84 -6.26
C GLU A 361 -7.41 -20.69 -7.68
N ALA A 362 -7.28 -19.46 -8.19
CA ALA A 362 -6.71 -19.17 -9.49
C ALA A 362 -5.32 -19.81 -9.67
N ARG A 363 -5.15 -20.50 -10.80
CA ARG A 363 -3.91 -21.15 -11.20
C ARG A 363 -3.46 -20.56 -12.53
N ARG A 364 -2.16 -20.34 -12.64
CA ARG A 364 -1.55 -19.98 -13.91
C ARG A 364 -1.67 -21.16 -14.88
N GLU A 365 -2.31 -20.91 -16.00
CA GLU A 365 -2.40 -21.81 -17.16
C GLU A 365 -1.24 -21.45 -18.08
N VAL A 366 -0.43 -22.45 -18.47
CA VAL A 366 0.82 -22.27 -19.22
C VAL A 366 0.67 -22.80 -20.64
#